data_AF-A0A0Q5SR10-F1
#
_entry.id   AF-A0A0Q5SR10-F1
#
_cell.length_a   1.000
_cell.length_b   1.000
_cell.length_c   1.000
_cell.angle_alpha   90.00
_cell.angle_beta   90.00
_cell.angle_gamma   90.00
#
_symmetry.space_group_name_H-M   'P 1'
#
loop_
_entity.id
_entity.type
_entity.pdbx_description
1 polymer ?
#
loop_
_entity_poly.entity_id
_entity_poly.type
_entity_poly.pdbx_seq_one_letter_code
_entity_poly.pdbx_strand_id
1 'polypeptide(L)' 'MKIKILAKTDLPPPNSALKFRIKNTTNWRVGFSDSETGDFVQQVGGVTYSYSWNQIDEYFLTTHVLP' A
#
# COMPACT_ATOMS: atom_id res chain seq x y z
N MET A 1 -5.70 9.93 -7.01
CA MET A 1 -6.50 10.46 -5.89
C MET A 1 -5.97 9.89 -4.59
N LYS A 2 -5.90 10.67 -3.50
CA LYS A 2 -5.45 10.20 -2.19
C LYS A 2 -6.62 9.61 -1.41
N ILE A 3 -6.42 8.46 -0.78
CA ILE A 3 -7.44 7.73 -0.02
C ILE A 3 -6.91 7.46 1.39
N LYS A 4 -7.69 7.84 2.41
CA LYS A 4 -7.42 7.54 3.81
C LYS A 4 -8.14 6.24 4.17
N ILE A 5 -7.46 5.32 4.84
CA ILE A 5 -8.02 4.01 5.20
C ILE A 5 -8.68 4.12 6.56
N LEU A 6 -10.01 4.05 6.60
CA LEU A 6 -10.81 4.04 7.82
C LEU A 6 -11.44 2.66 8.07
N ALA A 7 -11.76 1.95 7.00
CA ALA A 7 -12.33 0.60 7.02
C ALA A 7 -11.74 -0.26 5.89
N LYS A 8 -12.03 -1.58 5.95
CA LYS A 8 -11.62 -2.54 4.91
C LYS A 8 -12.19 -2.25 3.53
N THR A 9 -13.28 -1.49 3.44
CA THR A 9 -13.88 -1.07 2.16
C THR A 9 -13.05 -0.01 1.44
N ASP A 10 -12.13 0.67 2.15
CA ASP A 10 -11.27 1.70 1.58
C ASP A 10 -10.00 1.11 0.96
N LEU A 11 -9.83 -0.20 1.03
CA LEU A 11 -8.64 -0.87 0.52
C LEU A 11 -8.55 -0.75 -1.00
N PRO A 12 -7.31 -0.61 -1.53
CA PRO A 12 -7.09 -0.65 -2.96
C PRO A 12 -7.55 -2.00 -3.53
N PRO A 13 -7.91 -2.05 -4.83
CA PRO A 13 -8.10 -3.32 -5.51
C PRO A 13 -6.85 -4.21 -5.37
N PRO A 14 -6.99 -5.55 -5.33
CA PRO A 14 -5.86 -6.48 -5.37
C PRO A 14 -4.83 -6.18 -6.47
N ASN A 15 -3.54 -6.38 -6.19
CA ASN A 15 -2.42 -6.18 -7.13
C ASN A 15 -2.30 -4.76 -7.71
N SER A 16 -2.89 -3.77 -7.04
CA SER A 16 -2.79 -2.38 -7.47
C SER A 16 -1.43 -1.81 -7.09
N ALA A 17 -0.74 -1.21 -8.05
CA ALA A 17 0.41 -0.38 -7.76
C ALA A 17 -0.02 0.90 -7.03
N LEU A 18 0.73 1.25 -6.00
CA LEU A 18 0.36 2.34 -5.12
C LEU A 18 1.58 2.96 -4.44
N LYS A 19 1.36 4.15 -3.88
CA LYS A 19 2.24 4.70 -2.85
C LYS A 19 1.43 4.82 -1.57
N PHE A 20 2.00 4.41 -0.45
CA PHE A 20 1.31 4.37 0.83
C PHE A 20 2.14 4.98 1.96
N ARG A 21 1.46 5.39 3.02
CA ARG A 21 2.05 5.93 4.23
C ARG A 21 1.59 5.12 5.43
N ILE A 22 2.56 4.70 6.24
CA ILE A 22 2.31 4.00 7.49
C ILE A 22 1.90 5.02 8.55
N LYS A 23 0.98 4.66 9.44
CA LYS A 23 0.58 5.49 10.59
C LYS A 23 1.79 5.97 11.37
N ASN A 24 1.74 7.21 11.84
CA ASN A 24 2.81 7.87 12.60
C ASN A 24 4.14 8.03 11.86
N THR A 25 4.15 7.92 10.53
CA THR A 25 5.33 8.21 9.70
C THR A 25 5.04 9.34 8.72
N THR A 26 6.08 10.05 8.31
CA THR A 26 5.99 11.10 7.27
C THR A 26 6.39 10.56 5.88
N ASN A 27 7.09 9.43 5.85
CA ASN A 27 7.65 8.87 4.63
C ASN A 27 6.63 8.08 3.83
N TRP A 28 6.59 8.36 2.53
CA TRP A 28 5.80 7.61 1.57
C TRP A 28 6.62 6.46 0.97
N ARG A 29 6.00 5.30 0.86
CA ARG A 29 6.61 4.07 0.34
C ARG A 29 5.91 3.68 -0.96
N VAL A 30 6.69 3.28 -1.96
CA VAL A 30 6.15 2.76 -3.22
C VAL A 30 6.01 1.25 -3.08
N GLY A 31 4.91 0.69 -3.57
CA GLY A 31 4.61 -0.71 -3.43
C GLY A 31 3.34 -1.12 -4.17
N PHE A 32 2.75 -2.22 -3.73
CA PHE A 32 1.51 -2.76 -4.29
C PHE A 32 0.62 -3.36 -3.20
N SER A 33 -0.65 -3.56 -3.50
CA SER A 33 -1.55 -4.33 -2.64
C SER A 33 -1.45 -5.83 -2.93
N ASP A 34 -1.34 -6.63 -1.89
CA ASP A 34 -1.33 -8.08 -2.01
C ASP A 34 -2.74 -8.62 -2.35
N SER A 35 -2.82 -9.57 -3.26
CA SER A 35 -4.11 -10.09 -3.72
C SER A 35 -4.78 -11.08 -2.80
N GLU A 36 -4.04 -11.71 -1.89
CA GLU A 36 -4.57 -12.75 -1.00
C GLU A 36 -4.96 -12.15 0.35
N THR A 37 -4.10 -11.30 0.89
CA THR A 37 -4.22 -10.75 2.24
C THR A 37 -4.82 -9.35 2.27
N GLY A 38 -4.71 -8.60 1.17
CA GLY A 38 -5.04 -7.16 1.13
C GLY A 38 -4.01 -6.29 1.86
N ASP A 39 -2.85 -6.84 2.19
CA ASP A 39 -1.74 -6.10 2.80
C ASP A 39 -1.07 -5.16 1.79
N PHE A 40 -0.30 -4.21 2.32
CA PHE A 40 0.52 -3.31 1.53
C PHE A 40 1.95 -3.84 1.51
N VAL A 41 2.45 -4.12 0.31
CA VAL A 41 3.75 -4.75 0.11
C VAL A 41 4.74 -3.75 -0.47
N GLN A 42 5.93 -3.69 0.12
CA GLN A 42 7.06 -2.90 -0.38
C GLN A 42 8.25 -3.83 -0.61
N GLN A 43 8.90 -3.71 -1.77
CA GLN A 43 10.16 -4.40 -2.07
C GLN A 43 11.31 -3.38 -2.10
N VAL A 44 12.35 -3.61 -1.31
CA VAL A 44 13.57 -2.77 -1.27
C VAL A 44 14.79 -3.66 -1.24
N GLY A 45 15.66 -3.56 -2.24
CA GLY A 45 16.94 -4.29 -2.26
C GLY A 45 16.80 -5.81 -2.14
N GLY A 46 15.74 -6.40 -2.71
CA GLY A 46 15.46 -7.84 -2.61
C GLY A 46 14.78 -8.29 -1.31
N VAL A 47 14.49 -7.37 -0.39
CA VAL A 47 13.74 -7.64 0.84
C VAL A 47 12.27 -7.23 0.65
N THR A 48 11.36 -8.13 0.97
CA THR A 48 9.91 -7.89 0.95
C THR A 48 9.43 -7.53 2.35
N TYR A 49 8.76 -6.38 2.46
CA TYR A 49 8.06 -5.95 3.66
C TYR A 49 6.56 -5.98 3.41
N SER A 50 5.81 -6.67 4.28
CA SER A 50 4.34 -6.65 4.28
C SER A 50 3.84 -5.83 5.45
N TYR A 51 2.86 -4.97 5.20
CA TYR A 51 2.20 -4.13 6.21
C TYR A 51 0.71 -4.39 6.18
N SER A 52 0.15 -4.79 7.31
CA SER A 52 -1.29 -4.99 7.42
C SER A 52 -2.02 -3.66 7.25
N TRP A 53 -3.21 -3.71 6.63
CA TRP A 53 -3.97 -2.50 6.28
C TRP A 53 -4.25 -1.57 7.48
N ASN A 54 -4.39 -2.12 8.68
CA ASN A 54 -4.62 -1.37 9.90
C ASN A 54 -3.39 -0.56 10.37
N GLN A 55 -2.22 -0.81 9.81
CA GLN A 55 -0.99 -0.04 10.01
C GLN A 55 -0.86 1.12 9.01
N ILE A 56 -1.64 1.10 7.92
CA ILE A 56 -1.59 2.11 6.86
C ILE A 56 -2.56 3.25 7.19
N ASP A 57 -2.11 4.48 6.97
CA ASP A 57 -2.92 5.68 7.17
C ASP A 57 -3.60 6.09 5.86
N GLU A 58 -2.81 6.26 4.81
CA GLU A 58 -3.29 6.71 3.51
C GLU A 58 -2.45 6.17 2.35
N TYR A 59 -3.07 6.09 1.18
CA TYR A 59 -2.42 5.69 -0.06
C TYR A 59 -2.92 6.50 -1.26
N PHE A 60 -2.22 6.37 -2.37
CA PHE A 60 -2.70 6.74 -3.69
C PHE A 60 -2.36 5.65 -4.70
N LEU A 61 -3.33 5.32 -5.55
CA LEU A 61 -3.09 4.45 -6.70
C LEU A 61 -2.13 5.13 -7.66
N THR A 62 -1.17 4.36 -8.16
CA THR A 62 -0.24 4.79 -9.19
C THR A 62 -0.53 4.01 -10.46
N THR A 63 -0.37 4.65 -11.61
CA THR A 63 -0.55 4.02 -12.92
C THR A 63 0.68 3.22 -13.35
N HIS A 64 1.71 3.13 -12.49
CA HIS A 64 2.90 2.35 -12.80
C HIS A 64 2.57 0.88 -12.63
N VAL A 65 2.30 0.21 -13.75
CA VAL A 65 2.42 -1.24 -13.86
C VAL A 65 3.83 -1.59 -13.39
N LEU A 66 3.94 -2.51 -12.43
CA LEU A 66 5.22 -3.10 -12.05
C LEU A 66 5.90 -3.60 -13.35
N PRO A 67 7.19 -3.28 -13.59
CA PRO A 67 7.91 -3.77 -14.75
C PRO A 67 7.99 -5.30 -14.79
#